data_AF-A0A2V5NBD0-F1
#
_entry.id   AF-A0A2V5NBD0-F1
#
_cell.length_a   1.000
_cell.length_b   1.000
_cell.length_c   1.000
_cell.angle_alpha   90.00
_cell.angle_beta   90.00
_cell.angle_gamma   90.00
#
_symmetry.space_group_name_H-M   'P 1'
#
loop_
_entity.id
_entity.type
_entity.pdbx_description
1 polymer ?
#
loop_
_entity_poly.entity_id
_entity_poly.type
_entity_poly.pdbx_seq_one_letter_code
_entity_poly.pdbx_strand_id
1 'polypeptide(L)'
;MEGMEREMLTEIDAKLRALLALSALQLTEDKMKPRKIEEILSACGIKPDEIGSITGKNEGAVRKSLQRAGIHLRAPEVRRK
;
A
#
# COMPACT_ATOMS: atom_id res chain seq x y z
N MET A 1 -14.25 15.25 -17.02
CA MET A 1 -13.27 15.95 -16.15
C MET A 1 -13.36 15.46 -14.71
N GLU A 2 -14.55 15.34 -14.13
CA GLU A 2 -14.76 14.93 -12.73
C GLU A 2 -14.14 13.57 -12.31
N GLY A 3 -14.08 12.59 -13.23
CA GLY A 3 -13.52 11.27 -12.92
C GLY A 3 -12.02 11.29 -12.61
N MET A 4 -11.25 12.10 -13.34
CA MET A 4 -9.79 12.18 -13.19
C MET A 4 -9.39 12.89 -11.89
N GLU A 5 -10.11 13.96 -11.54
CA GLU A 5 -9.90 14.68 -10.27
C GLU A 5 -10.21 13.78 -9.08
N ARG A 6 -11.27 12.98 -9.17
CA ARG A 6 -11.63 12.02 -8.11
C ARG A 6 -10.60 10.91 -7.94
N GLU A 7 -10.07 10.37 -9.03
CA GLU A 7 -8.98 9.38 -8.99
C GLU A 7 -7.72 9.97 -8.33
N MET A 8 -7.34 11.19 -8.72
CA MET A 8 -6.20 11.90 -8.12
C MET A 8 -6.38 12.12 -6.62
N LEU A 9 -7.55 12.59 -6.18
CA LEU A 9 -7.84 12.79 -4.75
C LEU A 9 -7.79 11.47 -3.97
N THR A 10 -8.26 10.38 -4.56
CA THR A 10 -8.19 9.03 -3.96
C THR A 10 -6.74 8.58 -3.78
N GLU A 11 -5.89 8.84 -4.76
CA GLU A 11 -4.46 8.51 -4.70
C GLU A 11 -3.72 9.35 -3.64
N ILE A 12 -4.03 10.65 -3.55
CA ILE A 12 -3.46 11.54 -2.53
C ILE A 12 -3.86 11.08 -1.13
N ASP A 13 -5.15 10.77 -0.91
CA ASP A 13 -5.64 10.28 0.38
C ASP A 13 -4.94 8.97 0.80
N ALA A 14 -4.75 8.03 -0.14
CA ALA A 14 -4.00 6.80 0.12
C ALA A 14 -2.56 7.07 0.58
N LYS A 15 -1.86 8.01 -0.08
CA LYS A 15 -0.47 8.40 0.26
C LYS A 15 -0.39 9.11 1.62
N LEU A 16 -1.36 9.97 1.94
CA LEU A 16 -1.42 10.66 3.23
C LEU A 16 -1.70 9.68 4.38
N ARG A 17 -2.62 8.73 4.19
CA ARG A 17 -2.88 7.65 5.16
C ARG A 17 -1.63 6.80 5.39
N ALA A 18 -0.92 6.46 4.32
CA ALA A 18 0.34 5.71 4.39
C ALA A 18 1.40 6.46 5.21
N LEU A 19 1.59 7.76 4.93
CA LEU A 19 2.52 8.60 5.67
C LEU A 19 2.17 8.66 7.16
N LEU A 20 0.89 8.92 7.48
CA LEU A 20 0.42 8.99 8.86
C LEU A 20 0.63 7.66 9.59
N ALA A 21 0.33 6.52 8.96
CA ALA A 21 0.52 5.21 9.54
C ALA A 21 2.00 4.92 9.86
N LEU A 22 2.92 5.29 8.96
CA LEU A 22 4.36 5.11 9.17
C LEU A 22 4.90 6.03 10.27
N SER A 23 4.46 7.29 10.31
CA SER A 23 4.83 8.23 11.39
C SER A 23 4.31 7.76 12.74
N ALA A 24 3.08 7.22 12.80
CA ALA A 24 2.52 6.69 14.03
C ALA A 24 3.36 5.54 14.59
N LEU A 25 3.86 4.63 13.73
CA LEU A 25 4.75 3.54 14.15
C LEU A 25 6.06 4.04 14.78
N GLN A 26 6.62 5.15 14.28
CA GLN A 26 7.84 5.74 14.84
C GLN A 26 7.61 6.37 16.21
N LEU A 27 6.38 6.82 16.48
CA LEU A 27 6.00 7.48 17.73
C LEU A 27 5.53 6.49 18.81
N THR A 28 5.09 5.29 18.41
CA THR A 28 4.72 4.23 19.36
C THR A 28 5.94 3.40 19.75
N GLU A 29 6.39 3.55 21.00
CA GLU A 29 7.42 2.67 21.60
C GLU A 29 6.91 1.22 21.83
N ASP A 30 5.63 0.97 21.57
CA ASP A 30 4.94 -0.20 22.05
C ASP A 30 4.87 -1.36 21.06
N LYS A 31 4.88 -2.57 21.64
CA LYS A 31 5.11 -3.91 21.07
C LYS A 31 3.97 -4.39 20.15
N MET A 32 3.53 -3.58 19.18
CA MET A 32 2.69 -4.10 18.11
C MET A 32 3.42 -5.24 17.41
N LYS A 33 2.69 -6.32 17.08
CA LYS A 33 3.25 -7.41 16.28
C LYS A 33 3.96 -6.78 15.08
N PRO A 34 5.22 -7.16 14.80
CA PRO A 34 5.98 -6.56 13.70
C PRO A 34 5.22 -6.82 12.40
N ARG A 35 4.47 -5.81 11.93
CA ARG A 35 3.88 -5.79 10.60
C ARG A 35 4.93 -5.25 9.66
N LYS A 36 5.12 -5.91 8.52
CA LYS A 36 6.04 -5.39 7.51
C LYS A 36 5.48 -4.10 6.94
N ILE A 37 6.38 -3.19 6.56
CA ILE A 37 6.02 -1.92 5.91
C ILE A 37 5.10 -2.17 4.70
N GLU A 38 5.33 -3.25 3.93
CA GLU A 38 4.47 -3.61 2.80
C GLU A 38 2.99 -3.80 3.20
N GLU A 39 2.73 -4.46 4.33
CA GLU A 39 1.35 -4.74 4.80
C GLU A 39 0.61 -3.45 5.13
N ILE A 40 1.33 -2.50 5.74
CA ILE A 40 0.78 -1.21 6.17
C ILE A 40 0.46 -0.36 4.93
N LEU A 41 1.41 -0.25 4.00
CA LEU A 41 1.22 0.48 2.76
C LEU A 41 0.08 -0.13 1.93
N SER A 42 -0.01 -1.46 1.86
CA SER A 42 -1.09 -2.16 1.16
C SER A 42 -2.45 -1.90 1.81
N ALA A 43 -2.53 -1.84 3.14
CA ALA A 43 -3.76 -1.51 3.86
C ALA A 43 -4.22 -0.05 3.61
N CYS A 44 -3.28 0.85 3.29
CA CYS A 44 -3.59 2.22 2.87
C CYS A 44 -4.00 2.35 1.40
N GLY A 45 -4.02 1.25 0.63
CA GLY A 45 -4.41 1.24 -0.78
C GLY A 45 -3.27 1.50 -1.76
N ILE A 46 -2.02 1.51 -1.30
CA ILE A 46 -0.85 1.66 -2.18
C ILE A 46 -0.62 0.35 -2.95
N LYS A 47 -0.37 0.46 -4.25
CA LYS A 47 -0.23 -0.72 -5.12
C LYS A 47 1.14 -1.39 -4.95
N PRO A 48 1.28 -2.69 -5.27
CA PRO A 48 2.53 -3.44 -5.06
C PRO A 48 3.76 -2.87 -5.80
N ASP A 49 3.58 -2.29 -6.97
CA ASP A 49 4.61 -1.64 -7.76
C ASP A 49 5.08 -0.35 -7.08
N GLU A 50 4.15 0.46 -6.59
CA GLU A 50 4.44 1.68 -5.82
C GLU A 50 5.14 1.35 -4.49
N ILE A 51 4.68 0.32 -3.77
CA ILE A 51 5.35 -0.20 -2.57
C ILE A 51 6.78 -0.64 -2.91
N GLY A 52 6.98 -1.28 -4.07
CA GLY A 52 8.29 -1.68 -4.55
C GLY A 52 9.22 -0.49 -4.69
N SER A 53 8.75 0.58 -5.35
CA SER A 53 9.49 1.84 -5.50
C SER A 53 9.84 2.50 -4.15
N ILE A 54 8.91 2.51 -3.18
CA ILE A 54 9.14 3.08 -1.85
C ILE A 54 10.16 2.26 -1.03
N THR A 55 10.11 0.93 -1.12
CA THR A 55 10.90 0.02 -0.28
C THR A 55 12.19 -0.49 -0.95
N GLY A 56 12.44 -0.12 -2.21
CA GLY A 56 13.56 -0.62 -3.01
C GLY A 56 13.43 -2.11 -3.38
N LYS A 57 12.21 -2.65 -3.38
CA LYS A 57 11.92 -4.06 -3.67
C LYS A 57 11.30 -4.21 -5.06
N ASN A 58 11.52 -5.36 -5.69
CA ASN A 58 10.78 -5.73 -6.89
C ASN A 58 9.30 -5.99 -6.53
N GLU A 59 8.36 -5.53 -7.37
CA GLU A 59 6.91 -5.77 -7.26
C GLU A 59 6.57 -7.25 -6.95
N GLY A 60 7.22 -8.20 -7.64
CA GLY A 60 6.99 -9.63 -7.42
C GLY A 60 7.39 -10.09 -6.00
N ALA A 61 8.41 -9.49 -5.42
CA ALA A 61 8.82 -9.75 -4.03
C ALA A 61 7.81 -9.15 -3.04
N VAL A 62 7.28 -7.96 -3.33
CA VAL A 62 6.22 -7.32 -2.55
C VAL A 62 4.96 -8.17 -2.56
N ARG A 63 4.48 -8.60 -3.74
CA ARG A 63 3.31 -9.48 -3.88
C ARG A 63 3.44 -10.77 -3.08
N LYS A 64 4.61 -11.42 -3.13
CA LYS A 64 4.90 -12.61 -2.32
C LYS A 64 4.90 -12.32 -0.83
N SER A 65 5.43 -11.16 -0.40
CA SER A 65 5.40 -10.73 1.01
C SER A 65 3.96 -10.58 1.50
N LEU A 66 3.13 -9.88 0.72
CA LEU A 66 1.72 -9.63 1.03
C LEU A 66 0.88 -10.91 1.04
N GLN A 67 1.11 -11.82 0.10
CA GLN A 67 0.44 -13.12 0.06
C GLN A 67 0.76 -13.97 1.31
N ARG A 68 2.02 -13.97 1.77
CA ARG A 68 2.41 -14.67 3.01
C ARG A 68 1.77 -14.07 4.26
N ALA A 69 1.44 -12.78 4.22
CA ALA A 69 0.69 -12.09 5.27
C ALA A 69 -0.83 -12.30 5.19
N GLY A 70 -1.33 -13.08 4.21
CA GLY A 70 -2.77 -13.32 4.01
C GLY A 70 -3.49 -12.15 3.32
N ILE A 71 -2.77 -11.19 2.76
CA ILE A 71 -3.36 -10.05 2.05
C ILE A 71 -3.62 -10.46 0.59
N HIS A 72 -4.90 -10.61 0.26
CA HIS A 72 -5.34 -10.89 -1.11
C HIS A 72 -5.47 -9.59 -1.90
N LEU A 73 -4.48 -9.32 -2.74
CA LEU A 73 -4.54 -8.22 -3.70
C LEU A 73 -5.64 -8.53 -4.71
N ARG A 74 -6.64 -7.65 -4.84
CA ARG A 74 -7.62 -7.75 -5.93
C ARG A 74 -6.84 -7.73 -7.25
N ALA A 75 -7.11 -8.71 -8.11
CA ALA A 75 -6.59 -8.68 -9.47
C ALA A 75 -7.00 -7.36 -10.12
N PRO A 76 -6.14 -6.70 -10.91
CA PRO A 76 -6.56 -5.55 -11.68
C PRO A 76 -7.75 -6.00 -12.52
N GLU A 77 -8.85 -5.24 -12.47
CA GLU A 77 -9.99 -5.45 -13.37
C GLU A 77 -9.42 -5.41 -14.79
N VAL A 78 -9.36 -6.58 -15.43
CA VAL A 78 -9.02 -6.66 -16.84
C VAL A 78 -10.14 -5.92 -17.54
N ARG A 79 -9.90 -4.65 -17.90
CA ARG A 79 -10.77 -3.91 -18.83
C ARG A 79 -10.79 -4.72 -20.11
N ARG A 80 -11.78 -5.60 -20.24
CA ARG A 80 -12.10 -6.28 -21.50
C ARG A 80 -12.42 -5.17 -22.48
N LYS A 81 -11.51 -4.97 -23.44
CA LYS A 81 -11.78 -4.20 -24.65
C LYS A 81 -12.80 -4.94 -25.50
#